data_AF-M6KWZ8-F1
#
_entry.id   AF-M6KWZ8-F1
#
_cell.length_a   1.000
_cell.length_b   1.000
_cell.length_c   1.000
_cell.angle_alpha   90.00
_cell.angle_beta   90.00
_cell.angle_gamma   90.00
#
_symmetry.space_group_name_H-M   'P 1'
#
loop_
_entity.id
_entity.type
_entity.pdbx_description
1 polymer ?
#
loop_
_entity_poly.entity_id
_entity_poly.type
_entity_poly.pdbx_seq_one_letter_code
_entity_poly.pdbx_strand_id
1 'polypeptide(L)'
;MAIPTKIFERISSGVKKFQPILTSAKTRDVNESDTVVIITDLLSEVFGYDKYSEITTEHVIKKTFCDLAIKIDGKVKLLIEIKAIGLELKDDYIRQAIDYGANSGIEWVILTNGMNW
;
A
#
# COMPACT_ATOMS: atom_id res chain seq x y z
N MET A 1 14.66 -21.91 -3.73
CA MET A 1 13.85 -22.13 -2.51
C MET A 1 12.39 -22.14 -2.95
N ALA A 2 11.61 -23.19 -2.63
CA ALA A 2 10.20 -23.24 -2.99
C ALA A 2 9.38 -22.41 -1.98
N ILE A 3 8.42 -21.62 -2.46
CA ILE A 3 7.50 -20.86 -1.60
C ILE A 3 6.64 -21.88 -0.82
N PRO A 4 6.51 -21.77 0.51
CA PRO A 4 5.64 -22.65 1.30
C PRO A 4 4.19 -22.64 0.77
N THR A 5 3.57 -23.82 0.67
CA THR A 5 2.21 -23.99 0.11
C THR A 5 1.18 -23.06 0.75
N LYS A 6 1.21 -22.93 2.09
CA LYS A 6 0.31 -22.04 2.83
C LYS A 6 0.43 -20.58 2.41
N ILE A 7 1.65 -20.11 2.11
CA ILE A 7 1.88 -18.74 1.66
C ILE A 7 1.35 -18.57 0.24
N PHE A 8 1.64 -19.53 -0.64
CA PHE A 8 1.13 -19.52 -2.01
C PHE A 8 -0.41 -19.51 -2.04
N GLU A 9 -1.06 -20.34 -1.24
CA GLU A 9 -2.53 -20.40 -1.14
C GLU A 9 -3.13 -19.10 -0.62
N ARG A 10 -2.52 -18.48 0.41
CA ARG A 10 -2.96 -17.17 0.92
C ARG A 10 -2.87 -16.09 -0.15
N ILE A 11 -1.72 -15.98 -0.82
CA ILE A 11 -1.52 -14.97 -1.87
C ILE A 11 -2.49 -15.22 -3.03
N SER A 12 -2.60 -16.45 -3.51
CA SER A 12 -3.46 -16.80 -4.65
C SER A 12 -4.94 -16.56 -4.35
N SER A 13 -5.43 -16.96 -3.18
CA SER A 13 -6.83 -16.73 -2.77
C SER A 13 -7.12 -15.25 -2.50
N GLY A 14 -6.20 -14.56 -1.83
CA GLY A 14 -6.29 -13.13 -1.58
C GLY A 14 -6.35 -12.32 -2.87
N VAL A 15 -5.43 -12.54 -3.81
CA VAL A 15 -5.44 -11.86 -5.12
C VAL A 15 -6.77 -12.10 -5.86
N LYS A 16 -7.27 -13.35 -5.87
CA LYS A 16 -8.57 -13.67 -6.48
C LYS A 16 -9.75 -12.95 -5.80
N LYS A 17 -9.68 -12.73 -4.49
CA LYS A 17 -10.70 -11.97 -3.73
C LYS A 17 -10.64 -10.48 -4.06
N PHE A 18 -9.46 -9.87 -4.10
CA PHE A 18 -9.31 -8.42 -4.26
C PHE A 18 -9.44 -7.93 -5.71
N GLN A 19 -9.15 -8.75 -6.72
CA GLN A 19 -9.35 -8.39 -8.13
C GLN A 19 -10.77 -7.86 -8.46
N PRO A 20 -11.87 -8.58 -8.14
CA PRO A 20 -13.22 -8.08 -8.40
C PRO A 20 -13.59 -6.87 -7.53
N ILE A 21 -13.04 -6.75 -6.31
CA ILE A 21 -13.24 -5.59 -5.43
C ILE A 21 -12.65 -4.33 -6.07
N LEU A 22 -11.40 -4.40 -6.51
CA LEU A 22 -10.70 -3.31 -7.20
C LEU A 22 -11.40 -2.96 -8.52
N THR A 23 -11.82 -3.96 -9.28
CA THR A 23 -12.57 -3.73 -10.53
C THR A 23 -13.89 -3.00 -10.28
N SER A 24 -14.66 -3.43 -9.28
CA SER A 24 -15.92 -2.78 -8.89
C SER A 24 -15.70 -1.36 -8.36
N ALA A 25 -14.67 -1.16 -7.53
CA ALA A 25 -14.28 0.15 -7.03
C ALA A 25 -13.88 1.10 -8.19
N LYS A 26 -13.15 0.59 -9.19
CA LYS A 26 -12.80 1.35 -10.39
C LYS A 26 -14.03 1.74 -11.21
N THR A 27 -14.97 0.81 -11.42
CA THR A 27 -16.23 1.09 -12.12
C THR A 27 -17.07 2.17 -11.42
N ARG A 28 -17.00 2.24 -10.08
CA ARG A 28 -17.68 3.26 -9.28
C ARG A 28 -16.89 4.57 -9.13
N ASP A 29 -15.67 4.62 -9.66
CA ASP A 29 -14.75 5.75 -9.54
C ASP A 29 -14.59 6.24 -8.08
N VAL A 30 -14.26 5.31 -7.18
CA VAL A 30 -14.13 5.65 -5.76
C VAL A 30 -12.95 6.59 -5.50
N ASN A 31 -13.06 7.37 -4.43
CA ASN A 31 -12.04 8.37 -4.07
C ASN A 31 -10.77 7.73 -3.46
N GLU A 32 -9.79 8.58 -3.15
CA GLU A 32 -8.51 8.17 -2.55
C GLU A 32 -8.70 7.46 -1.21
N SER A 33 -9.54 7.99 -0.31
CA SER A 33 -9.78 7.38 1.00
C SER A 33 -10.37 5.98 0.92
N ASP A 34 -11.34 5.74 0.03
CA ASP A 34 -11.88 4.42 -0.23
C ASP A 34 -10.82 3.47 -0.82
N THR A 35 -9.92 4.00 -1.65
CA THR A 35 -8.80 3.24 -2.23
C THR A 35 -7.79 2.83 -1.14
N VAL A 36 -7.48 3.74 -0.21
CA VAL A 36 -6.62 3.47 0.97
C VAL A 36 -7.19 2.34 1.83
N VAL A 37 -8.50 2.31 2.05
CA VAL A 37 -9.16 1.23 2.80
C VAL A 37 -8.97 -0.12 2.10
N ILE A 38 -9.22 -0.19 0.80
CA ILE A 38 -9.06 -1.44 0.02
C ILE A 38 -7.60 -1.92 0.05
N ILE A 39 -6.65 -1.01 -0.10
CA ILE A 39 -5.23 -1.34 -0.06
C ILE A 39 -4.80 -1.80 1.34
N THR A 40 -5.28 -1.16 2.40
CA THR A 40 -5.02 -1.58 3.79
C THR A 40 -5.50 -3.01 4.04
N ASP A 41 -6.69 -3.34 3.55
CA ASP A 41 -7.24 -4.69 3.63
C ASP A 41 -6.41 -5.70 2.83
N LEU A 42 -5.98 -5.33 1.61
CA LEU A 42 -5.13 -6.15 0.77
C LEU A 42 -3.78 -6.44 1.43
N LEU A 43 -3.11 -5.41 1.95
CA LEU A 43 -1.81 -5.53 2.62
C LEU A 43 -1.90 -6.49 3.81
N SER A 44 -2.99 -6.41 4.57
CA SER A 44 -3.21 -7.29 5.71
C SER A 44 -3.56 -8.72 5.31
N GLU A 45 -4.52 -8.91 4.40
CA GLU A 45 -5.01 -10.26 4.07
C GLU A 45 -4.06 -11.04 3.16
N VAL A 46 -3.44 -10.36 2.18
CA VAL A 46 -2.59 -11.00 1.18
C VAL A 46 -1.17 -11.16 1.71
N PHE A 47 -0.59 -10.07 2.21
CA PHE A 47 0.81 -10.07 2.69
C PHE A 47 0.94 -10.43 4.16
N GLY A 48 -0.14 -10.34 4.94
CA GLY A 48 -0.16 -10.78 6.34
C GLY A 48 0.24 -9.70 7.33
N TYR A 49 0.29 -8.43 6.91
CA TYR A 49 0.61 -7.33 7.81
C TYR A 49 -0.49 -7.12 8.85
N ASP A 50 -0.11 -6.92 10.11
CA ASP A 50 -1.05 -6.61 11.17
C ASP A 50 -1.54 -5.15 11.07
N LYS A 51 -2.86 -4.96 10.99
CA LYS A 51 -3.48 -3.65 10.79
C LYS A 51 -3.27 -2.68 11.96
N TYR A 52 -2.99 -3.20 13.15
CA TYR A 52 -2.93 -2.38 14.37
C TYR A 52 -1.50 -2.02 14.77
N SER A 53 -0.52 -2.81 14.35
CA SER A 53 0.89 -2.66 14.76
C SER A 53 1.85 -2.45 13.61
N GLU A 54 1.58 -2.99 12.42
CA GLU A 54 2.49 -2.95 11.27
C GLU A 54 2.06 -1.94 10.21
N ILE A 55 0.75 -1.80 9.96
CA ILE A 55 0.22 -0.78 9.04
C ILE A 55 -0.09 0.49 9.83
N THR A 56 0.45 1.63 9.41
CA THR A 56 0.17 2.92 10.04
C THR A 56 -0.24 3.98 9.02
N THR A 57 -1.30 4.72 9.33
CA THR A 57 -1.87 5.79 8.49
C THR A 57 -1.27 7.17 8.81
N GLU A 58 -0.52 7.29 9.90
CA GLU A 58 0.02 8.56 10.37
C GLU A 58 1.49 8.41 10.72
N HIS A 59 2.34 8.51 9.71
CA HIS A 59 3.69 9.01 9.94
C HIS A 59 3.71 10.46 9.50
N VAL A 60 3.43 11.38 10.45
CA VAL A 60 3.78 12.78 10.25
C VAL A 60 5.30 12.83 10.28
N ILE A 61 5.92 13.00 9.13
CA ILE A 61 7.33 13.32 9.11
C ILE A 61 7.57 14.64 8.44
N LYS A 62 7.98 15.61 9.27
CA LYS A 62 8.58 16.89 8.87
C LYS A 62 7.95 17.52 7.60
N LYS A 63 6.62 17.65 7.60
CA LYS A 63 5.79 18.35 6.58
C LYS A 63 5.45 17.57 5.30
N THR A 64 5.71 16.27 5.22
CA THR A 64 5.30 15.41 4.10
C THR A 64 4.42 14.27 4.63
N PHE A 65 3.33 13.97 3.91
CA PHE A 65 2.39 12.91 4.25
C PHE A 65 2.52 11.80 3.19
N CYS A 66 2.61 10.54 3.63
CA CYS A 66 2.29 9.38 2.81
C CYS A 66 1.07 8.69 3.42
N ASP A 67 0.22 8.09 2.59
CA ASP A 67 -1.04 7.51 3.05
C ASP A 67 -0.83 6.35 4.02
N LEU A 68 0.13 5.47 3.75
CA LEU A 68 0.47 4.35 4.63
C LEU A 68 1.99 4.22 4.81
N ALA A 69 2.38 3.72 5.97
CA ALA A 69 3.72 3.20 6.22
C ALA A 69 3.65 1.78 6.80
N ILE A 70 4.59 0.94 6.39
CA ILE A 70 4.72 -0.43 6.91
C ILE A 70 5.90 -0.50 7.85
N LYS A 71 5.63 -0.96 9.07
CA LYS A 71 6.62 -1.24 10.10
C LYS A 71 6.94 -2.72 10.12
N ILE A 72 8.24 -3.02 10.16
CA ILE A 72 8.75 -4.37 10.40
C ILE A 72 9.73 -4.24 11.55
N ASP A 73 9.58 -5.07 12.57
CA ASP A 73 10.35 -5.00 13.82
C ASP A 73 10.33 -3.60 14.46
N GLY A 74 9.15 -2.95 14.43
CA GLY A 74 8.92 -1.63 15.00
C GLY A 74 9.55 -0.46 14.23
N LYS A 75 10.19 -0.70 13.08
CA LYS A 75 10.80 0.33 12.24
C LYS A 75 10.08 0.46 10.92
N VAL A 76 9.87 1.68 10.45
CA VAL A 76 9.31 1.94 9.12
C VAL A 76 10.28 1.43 8.06
N LYS A 77 9.78 0.57 7.17
CA LYS A 77 10.54 -0.06 6.08
C LYS A 77 9.99 0.27 4.70
N LEU A 78 8.69 0.55 4.61
CA LEU A 78 8.03 0.94 3.37
C LEU A 78 7.14 2.15 3.62
N LEU A 79 7.11 3.05 2.65
CA LEU A 79 6.11 4.11 2.53
C LEU A 79 5.27 3.82 1.29
N ILE A 80 3.97 4.08 1.38
CA ILE A 80 3.04 3.84 0.30
C ILE A 80 2.22 5.12 0.12
N GLU A 81 2.40 5.75 -1.02
CA GLU A 81 1.57 6.83 -1.53
C GLU A 81 0.43 6.22 -2.33
N ILE A 82 -0.80 6.61 -2.02
CA ILE A 82 -2.01 6.07 -2.59
C ILE A 82 -2.76 7.20 -3.30
N LYS A 83 -3.37 6.88 -4.43
CA LYS A 83 -4.20 7.81 -5.20
C LYS A 83 -5.58 7.22 -5.44
N ALA A 84 -6.53 8.05 -5.84
CA ALA A 84 -7.85 7.59 -6.27
C ALA A 84 -7.73 6.53 -7.39
N ILE A 85 -8.60 5.52 -7.35
CA ILE A 85 -8.49 4.31 -8.19
C ILE A 85 -8.51 4.58 -9.70
N GLY A 86 -9.16 5.65 -10.13
CA GLY A 86 -9.25 6.09 -11.52
C GLY A 86 -8.11 6.98 -11.99
N LEU A 87 -7.26 7.47 -11.07
CA LEU A 87 -6.20 8.43 -11.37
C LEU A 87 -5.02 7.75 -12.07
N GLU A 88 -4.54 8.33 -13.17
CA GLU A 88 -3.28 7.95 -13.80
C GLU A 88 -2.11 8.32 -12.88
N LEU A 89 -1.23 7.35 -12.59
CA LEU A 89 -0.06 7.57 -11.74
C LEU A 89 1.03 8.33 -12.49
N LYS A 90 1.60 9.34 -11.83
CA LYS A 90 2.70 10.16 -12.35
C LYS A 90 3.83 10.20 -11.33
N ASP A 91 5.07 10.18 -11.82
CA ASP A 91 6.29 10.20 -10.98
C ASP A 91 6.31 11.40 -10.02
N ASP A 92 5.72 12.52 -10.43
CA ASP A 92 5.60 13.74 -9.62
C ASP A 92 4.88 13.50 -8.28
N TYR A 93 3.96 12.54 -8.22
CA TYR A 93 3.19 12.24 -7.01
C TYR A 93 4.02 11.59 -5.90
N ILE A 94 5.09 10.87 -6.24
CA ILE A 94 5.90 10.13 -5.25
C ILE A 94 7.19 10.86 -4.84
N ARG A 95 7.56 11.95 -5.54
CA ARG A 95 8.85 12.64 -5.31
C ARG A 95 9.10 13.00 -3.85
N GLN A 96 8.09 13.57 -3.18
CA GLN A 96 8.24 13.97 -1.78
C GLN A 96 8.46 12.77 -0.85
N ALA A 97 7.79 11.64 -1.13
CA ALA A 97 7.94 10.41 -0.36
C ALA A 97 9.31 9.77 -0.59
N ILE A 98 9.85 9.84 -1.83
CA ILE A 98 11.22 9.40 -2.16
C ILE A 98 12.26 10.23 -1.39
N ASP A 99 12.16 11.56 -1.45
CA ASP A 99 13.08 12.46 -0.76
C ASP A 99 13.07 12.19 0.75
N TYR A 100 11.88 12.00 1.31
CA TYR A 100 11.74 11.68 2.72
C TYR A 100 12.33 10.30 3.07
N GLY A 101 12.04 9.28 2.26
CA GLY A 101 12.54 7.91 2.46
C GLY A 101 14.06 7.85 2.45
N ALA A 102 14.68 8.51 1.46
CA ALA A 102 16.14 8.62 1.34
C ALA A 102 16.77 9.29 2.57
N ASN A 103 16.17 10.38 3.07
CA ASN A 103 16.66 11.12 4.23
C ASN A 103 16.47 10.39 5.57
N SER A 104 15.58 9.39 5.61
CA SER A 104 15.20 8.69 6.85
C SER A 104 15.65 7.23 6.90
N GLY A 105 16.44 6.79 5.89
CA GLY A 105 16.93 5.42 5.79
C GLY A 105 15.83 4.40 5.53
N ILE A 106 14.73 4.82 4.89
CA ILE A 106 13.65 3.94 4.46
C ILE A 106 13.96 3.47 3.04
N GLU A 107 13.96 2.16 2.87
CA GLU A 107 14.49 1.50 1.67
C GLU A 107 13.49 1.53 0.50
N TRP A 108 12.19 1.48 0.81
CA TRP A 108 11.15 1.32 -0.21
C TRP A 108 10.08 2.41 -0.12
N VAL A 109 9.73 2.95 -1.28
CA VAL A 109 8.62 3.89 -1.47
C VAL A 109 7.81 3.39 -2.67
N ILE A 110 6.50 3.29 -2.49
CA ILE A 110 5.55 2.74 -3.47
C ILE A 110 4.51 3.81 -3.81
N LEU A 111 4.11 3.91 -5.08
CA LEU A 111 2.99 4.73 -5.53
C LEU A 111 1.95 3.82 -6.17
N THR A 112 0.70 3.87 -5.69
CA THR A 112 -0.34 2.98 -6.21
C THR A 112 -1.72 3.63 -6.24
N ASN A 113 -2.57 3.19 -7.16
CA ASN A 113 -4.02 3.44 -7.15
C ASN A 113 -4.81 2.13 -6.97
N GLY A 114 -4.16 1.08 -6.48
CA GLY A 114 -4.70 -0.28 -6.34
C GLY A 114 -4.69 -1.08 -7.64
N MET A 115 -4.87 -0.45 -8.80
CA MET A 115 -4.82 -1.09 -10.12
C MET A 115 -3.38 -1.20 -10.67
N ASN A 116 -2.57 -0.19 -10.37
CA ASN A 116 -1.16 -0.07 -10.72
C ASN A 116 -0.37 0.23 -9.44
N TRP A 117 0.84 -0.29 -9.36
CA TRP A 117 1.74 -0.22 -8.20
C TRP A 117 3.15 0.09 -8.67
#